data_AF-A0A0B0MS64-F1
#
_entry.id   AF-A0A0B0MS64-F1
#
_cell.length_a   1.000
_cell.length_b   1.000
_cell.length_c   1.000
_cell.angle_alpha   90.00
_cell.angle_beta   90.00
_cell.angle_gamma   90.00
#
_symmetry.space_group_name_H-M   'P 1'
#
loop_
_entity.id
_entity.type
_entity.pdbx_description
1 polymer ?
#
loop_
_entity_poly.entity_id
_entity_poly.type
_entity_poly.pdbx_seq_one_letter_code
_entity_poly.pdbx_strand_id
1 'polypeptide(L)'
;MRVKRQDAEQWMSHRMLPENLRERIRRYEQYKWQETRGVEEEALIANLPRDLRRDIKRHLCLDLLKRVPMFDKMDEQLLDAMCDRLKPVLYTDKSYILREGDPVEEMLFIIRGNLTSTTTNGGRTGFFNSAHLKAGDFCGDDLLTWALDPQSSSNLPISTRTVQALKEVEAFALMADDLKFVASQFRRLSSKQFMHTFKFYSVRWQTWAASFIQAAWRRHCRRKQVKSLREAEGEPVAALANGNETSPSLGATLYASKFAVNALRTLRSHGSQSSPRLPQRLSPLLPQKPAEPDFTAE
;
A
#
# COMPACT_ATOMS: atom_id res chain seq x y z
N MET A 1 29.34 -29.13 -6.25
CA MET A 1 28.41 -28.78 -5.15
C MET A 1 29.13 -28.61 -3.83
N ARG A 2 29.88 -29.62 -3.34
CA ARG A 2 30.77 -29.46 -2.16
C ARG A 2 31.78 -28.32 -2.32
N VAL A 3 32.39 -28.19 -3.51
CA VAL A 3 33.36 -27.13 -3.84
C VAL A 3 32.74 -25.74 -3.70
N LYS A 4 31.65 -25.44 -4.43
CA LYS A 4 30.92 -24.14 -4.32
C LYS A 4 30.54 -23.78 -2.87
N ARG A 5 30.13 -24.78 -2.06
CA ARG A 5 29.80 -24.56 -0.65
C ARG A 5 31.05 -24.27 0.19
N GLN A 6 32.15 -24.97 -0.03
CA GLN A 6 33.43 -24.70 0.63
C GLN A 6 33.97 -23.32 0.26
N ASP A 7 33.89 -22.94 -1.01
CA ASP A 7 34.31 -21.61 -1.50
C ASP A 7 33.49 -20.51 -0.82
N ALA A 8 32.16 -20.69 -0.71
CA ALA A 8 31.29 -19.75 -0.01
C ALA A 8 31.64 -19.65 1.49
N GLU A 9 31.89 -20.77 2.17
CA GLU A 9 32.28 -20.77 3.58
C GLU A 9 33.63 -20.08 3.82
N GLN A 10 34.62 -20.34 2.96
CA GLN A 10 35.91 -19.67 3.02
C GLN A 10 35.76 -18.17 2.79
N TRP A 11 34.96 -17.77 1.81
CA TRP A 11 34.66 -16.37 1.54
C TRP A 11 33.95 -15.67 2.72
N MET A 12 32.94 -16.31 3.32
CA MET A 12 32.23 -15.78 4.50
C MET A 12 33.13 -15.67 5.73
N SER A 13 34.06 -16.62 5.87
CA SER A 13 35.07 -16.64 6.93
C SER A 13 36.07 -15.50 6.76
N HIS A 14 36.61 -15.35 5.55
CA HIS A 14 37.55 -14.29 5.20
C HIS A 14 36.95 -12.88 5.36
N ARG A 15 35.66 -12.71 5.04
CA ARG A 15 34.92 -11.44 5.23
C ARG A 15 34.45 -11.21 6.67
N MET A 16 34.72 -12.14 7.59
CA MET A 16 34.36 -12.03 9.01
C MET A 16 32.86 -11.79 9.22
N LEU A 17 32.01 -12.42 8.39
CA LEU A 17 30.56 -12.25 8.54
C LEU A 17 30.08 -12.77 9.91
N PRO A 18 29.16 -12.07 10.59
CA PRO A 18 28.53 -12.58 11.81
C PRO A 18 27.87 -13.94 11.61
N GLU A 19 27.90 -14.81 12.63
CA GLU A 19 27.40 -16.19 12.51
C GLU A 19 25.91 -16.24 12.14
N ASN A 20 25.11 -15.30 12.65
CA ASN A 20 23.69 -15.21 12.29
C ASN A 20 23.47 -14.95 10.79
N LEU A 21 24.36 -14.18 10.15
CA LEU A 21 24.30 -13.92 8.72
C LEU A 21 24.78 -15.14 7.93
N ARG A 22 25.85 -15.81 8.38
CA ARG A 22 26.35 -17.05 7.77
C ARG A 22 25.29 -18.15 7.79
N GLU A 23 24.61 -18.34 8.92
CA GLU A 23 23.51 -19.30 9.02
C GLU A 23 22.37 -18.99 8.05
N ARG A 24 22.00 -17.70 7.90
CA ARG A 24 20.97 -17.29 6.94
C ARG A 24 21.38 -17.60 5.50
N ILE A 25 22.63 -17.33 5.14
CA ILE A 25 23.18 -17.67 3.82
C ILE A 25 23.16 -19.19 3.60
N ARG A 26 23.61 -19.99 4.58
CA ARG A 26 23.58 -21.47 4.51
C ARG A 26 22.16 -22.01 4.30
N ARG A 27 21.17 -21.48 5.03
CA ARG A 27 19.77 -21.86 4.86
C ARG A 27 19.26 -21.51 3.47
N TYR A 28 19.56 -20.32 2.98
CA TYR A 28 19.19 -19.90 1.63
C TYR A 28 19.78 -20.81 0.55
N GLU A 29 21.09 -21.10 0.62
CA GLU A 29 21.75 -21.99 -0.34
C GLU A 29 21.17 -23.42 -0.29
N GLN A 30 20.86 -23.92 0.91
CA GLN A 30 20.22 -25.21 1.07
C GLN A 30 18.82 -25.23 0.47
N TYR A 31 18.01 -24.19 0.72
CA TYR A 31 16.66 -24.07 0.17
C TYR A 31 16.72 -23.96 -1.36
N LYS A 32 17.56 -23.06 -1.91
CA LYS A 32 17.76 -22.91 -3.35
C LYS A 32 18.15 -24.24 -4.00
N TRP A 33 19.03 -25.02 -3.36
CA TRP A 33 19.41 -26.33 -3.87
C TRP A 33 18.25 -27.35 -3.85
N GLN A 34 17.45 -27.37 -2.79
CA GLN A 34 16.31 -28.29 -2.69
C GLN A 34 15.26 -28.01 -3.77
N GLU A 35 14.98 -26.73 -4.04
CA GLU A 35 13.97 -26.33 -5.02
C GLU A 35 14.49 -26.48 -6.47
N THR A 36 15.68 -25.93 -6.77
CA THR A 36 16.20 -25.88 -8.16
C THR A 36 16.98 -27.13 -8.57
N ARG A 37 17.41 -27.96 -7.60
CA ARG A 37 18.35 -29.09 -7.81
C ARG A 37 19.64 -28.70 -8.54
N GLY A 38 20.04 -27.43 -8.43
CA GLY A 38 21.21 -26.89 -9.09
C GLY A 38 21.02 -26.51 -10.56
N VAL A 39 19.79 -26.54 -11.07
CA VAL A 39 19.46 -26.06 -12.41
C VAL A 39 19.28 -24.54 -12.35
N GLU A 40 20.13 -23.83 -13.09
CA GLU A 40 19.96 -22.40 -13.32
C GLU A 40 18.91 -22.22 -14.44
N GLU A 41 17.66 -22.04 -14.04
CA GLU A 41 16.50 -22.02 -14.95
C GLU A 41 16.64 -20.97 -16.06
N GLU A 42 17.09 -19.76 -15.73
CA GLU A 42 17.31 -18.69 -16.72
C GLU A 42 18.34 -19.09 -17.78
N ALA A 43 19.44 -19.73 -17.37
CA ALA A 43 20.49 -20.19 -18.28
C ALA A 43 20.00 -21.36 -19.16
N LEU A 44 19.23 -22.29 -18.58
CA LEU A 44 18.62 -23.38 -19.32
C LEU A 44 17.68 -22.85 -20.41
N ILE A 45 16.77 -21.95 -20.04
CA ILE A 45 15.81 -21.34 -20.97
C ILE A 45 16.55 -20.50 -22.02
N ALA A 46 17.60 -19.75 -21.65
CA ALA A 46 18.33 -18.89 -22.59
C ALA A 46 18.92 -19.66 -23.79
N ASN A 47 19.29 -20.93 -23.60
CA ASN A 47 19.85 -21.79 -24.65
C ASN A 47 18.82 -22.36 -25.63
N LEU A 48 17.53 -22.17 -25.38
CA LEU A 48 16.46 -22.67 -26.24
C LEU A 48 16.10 -21.68 -27.37
N PRO A 49 15.59 -22.19 -28.50
CA PRO A 49 14.93 -21.39 -29.55
C PRO A 49 13.85 -20.44 -29.00
N ARG A 50 13.68 -19.29 -29.66
CA ARG A 50 12.82 -18.18 -29.16
C ARG A 50 11.38 -18.59 -28.90
N ASP A 51 10.81 -19.41 -29.77
CA ASP A 51 9.47 -19.97 -29.66
C ASP A 51 9.33 -20.83 -28.39
N LEU A 52 10.24 -21.79 -28.18
CA LEU A 52 10.23 -22.63 -26.97
C LEU A 52 10.40 -21.82 -25.69
N ARG A 53 11.29 -20.82 -25.69
CA ARG A 53 11.46 -19.93 -24.52
C ARG A 53 10.17 -19.20 -24.17
N ARG A 54 9.49 -18.66 -25.18
CA ARG A 54 8.24 -17.94 -25.03
C ARG A 54 7.15 -18.86 -24.47
N ASP A 55 7.01 -20.06 -25.02
CA ASP A 55 5.99 -21.02 -24.57
C ASP A 55 6.24 -21.48 -23.13
N ILE A 56 7.50 -21.75 -22.76
CA ILE A 56 7.88 -22.12 -21.39
C ILE A 56 7.56 -20.97 -20.43
N LYS A 57 8.03 -19.74 -20.71
CA LYS A 57 7.77 -18.60 -19.83
C LYS A 57 6.28 -18.37 -19.67
N ARG A 58 5.54 -18.35 -20.77
CA ARG A 58 4.08 -18.17 -20.76
C ARG A 58 3.39 -19.25 -19.92
N HIS A 59 3.81 -20.52 -20.01
CA HIS A 59 3.29 -21.60 -19.17
C HIS A 59 3.55 -21.37 -17.67
N LEU A 60 4.71 -20.83 -17.31
CA LEU A 60 5.12 -20.64 -15.92
C LEU A 60 4.45 -19.43 -15.25
N CYS A 61 4.29 -18.31 -15.97
CA CYS A 61 3.88 -17.04 -15.36
C CYS A 61 2.55 -16.45 -15.80
N LEU A 62 1.98 -16.87 -16.95
CA LEU A 62 0.82 -16.16 -17.49
C LEU A 62 -0.38 -16.20 -16.53
N ASP A 63 -0.67 -17.36 -15.95
CA ASP A 63 -1.77 -17.53 -15.02
C ASP A 63 -1.57 -16.70 -13.76
N LEU A 64 -0.33 -16.53 -13.30
CA LEU A 64 0.01 -15.69 -12.15
C LEU A 64 -0.22 -14.20 -12.46
N LEU A 65 0.18 -13.75 -13.66
CA LEU A 65 -0.09 -12.39 -14.10
C LEU A 65 -1.60 -12.13 -14.21
N LYS A 66 -2.37 -13.03 -14.83
CA LYS A 66 -3.83 -12.88 -14.99
C LYS A 66 -4.60 -12.90 -13.68
N ARG A 67 -4.05 -13.46 -12.59
CA ARG A 67 -4.65 -13.32 -11.25
C ARG A 67 -4.69 -11.88 -10.77
N VAL A 68 -3.79 -11.02 -11.25
CA VAL A 68 -3.86 -9.59 -10.96
C VAL A 68 -4.95 -8.98 -11.85
N PRO A 69 -6.07 -8.49 -11.29
CA PRO A 69 -7.25 -8.14 -12.09
C PRO A 69 -7.05 -7.02 -13.12
N MET A 70 -5.98 -6.24 -12.97
CA MET A 70 -5.60 -5.22 -13.94
C MET A 70 -4.86 -5.80 -15.15
N PHE A 71 -4.12 -6.89 -14.97
CA PHE A 71 -3.36 -7.57 -16.03
C PHE A 71 -4.23 -8.51 -16.85
N ASP A 72 -5.28 -9.09 -16.26
CA ASP A 72 -6.24 -9.93 -16.99
C ASP A 72 -6.87 -9.23 -18.20
N LYS A 73 -7.00 -7.90 -18.13
CA LYS A 73 -7.58 -7.05 -19.19
C LYS A 73 -6.54 -6.49 -20.16
N MET A 74 -5.26 -6.84 -20.00
CA MET A 74 -4.19 -6.36 -20.86
C MET A 74 -4.07 -7.22 -22.12
N ASP A 75 -3.56 -6.60 -23.19
CA ASP A 75 -3.36 -7.28 -24.47
C ASP A 75 -2.38 -8.45 -24.29
N GLU A 76 -2.62 -9.58 -24.96
CA GLU A 76 -1.79 -10.79 -24.81
C GLU A 76 -0.30 -10.53 -25.12
N GLN A 77 -0.01 -9.69 -26.11
CA GLN A 77 1.37 -9.27 -26.44
C GLN A 77 2.09 -8.60 -25.26
N LEU A 78 1.32 -7.89 -24.43
CA LEU A 78 1.83 -7.19 -23.27
C LEU A 78 2.08 -8.15 -22.11
N LEU A 79 1.16 -9.09 -21.89
CA LEU A 79 1.36 -10.18 -20.95
C LEU A 79 2.57 -11.03 -21.32
N ASP A 80 2.77 -11.30 -22.61
CA ASP A 80 3.97 -12.01 -23.08
C ASP A 80 5.25 -11.21 -22.79
N ALA A 81 5.24 -9.90 -23.06
CA ALA A 81 6.39 -9.03 -22.80
C ALA A 81 6.74 -8.93 -21.30
N MET A 82 5.73 -9.01 -20.42
CA MET A 82 5.93 -9.11 -18.97
C MET A 82 6.47 -10.48 -18.58
N CYS A 83 5.88 -11.56 -19.11
CA CYS A 83 6.35 -12.93 -18.87
C CYS A 83 7.81 -13.13 -19.27
N ASP A 84 8.25 -12.50 -20.37
CA ASP A 84 9.65 -12.51 -20.78
C ASP A 84 10.62 -11.85 -19.78
N ARG A 85 10.12 -10.97 -18.91
CA ARG A 85 10.93 -10.19 -17.94
C ARG A 85 10.81 -10.67 -16.50
N LEU A 86 9.87 -11.56 -16.21
CA LEU A 86 9.74 -12.16 -14.89
C LEU A 86 10.94 -13.07 -14.60
N LYS A 87 11.48 -12.94 -13.39
CA LYS A 87 12.61 -13.74 -12.90
C LYS A 87 12.20 -14.56 -11.68
N PRO A 88 12.50 -15.86 -11.63
CA PRO A 88 12.22 -16.66 -10.45
C PRO A 88 13.10 -16.20 -9.29
N VAL A 89 12.49 -16.02 -8.13
CA VAL A 89 13.17 -15.62 -6.89
C VAL A 89 12.71 -16.48 -5.72
N LEU A 90 13.62 -16.70 -4.79
CA LEU A 90 13.42 -17.52 -3.60
C LEU A 90 13.73 -16.68 -2.37
N TYR A 91 12.89 -16.78 -1.33
CA TYR A 91 13.15 -16.16 -0.04
C TYR A 91 13.02 -17.20 1.07
N THR A 92 13.96 -17.16 2.03
CA THR A 92 13.86 -18.00 3.24
C THR A 92 12.92 -17.38 4.26
N ASP A 93 12.56 -18.15 5.28
CA ASP A 93 11.82 -17.67 6.43
C ASP A 93 12.42 -16.38 7.03
N LYS A 94 11.56 -15.49 7.51
CA LYS A 94 11.88 -14.22 8.16
C LYS A 94 12.61 -13.21 7.27
N SER A 95 12.80 -13.51 5.99
CA SER A 95 13.37 -12.56 5.03
C SER A 95 12.46 -11.36 4.84
N TYR A 96 13.04 -10.17 4.86
CA TYR A 96 12.34 -8.96 4.52
C TYR A 96 12.50 -8.74 3.02
N ILE A 97 11.35 -8.64 2.35
CA ILE A 97 11.26 -8.47 0.92
C ILE A 97 11.11 -6.99 0.59
N LEU A 98 10.17 -6.33 1.27
CA LEU A 98 9.98 -4.88 1.24
C LEU A 98 10.01 -4.37 2.67
N ARG A 99 10.49 -3.15 2.87
CA ARG A 99 10.40 -2.45 4.16
C ARG A 99 9.72 -1.11 3.94
N GLU A 100 8.81 -0.77 4.84
CA GLU A 100 8.19 0.54 4.84
C GLU A 100 9.27 1.63 4.93
N GLY A 101 9.27 2.57 3.97
CA GLY A 101 10.28 3.62 3.87
C GLY A 101 11.41 3.36 2.86
N ASP A 102 11.61 2.12 2.41
CA ASP A 102 12.63 1.78 1.41
C ASP A 102 12.10 1.93 -0.02
N PRO A 103 12.95 2.24 -1.02
CA PRO A 103 12.55 2.25 -2.41
C PRO A 103 12.09 0.86 -2.88
N VAL A 104 11.01 0.82 -3.65
CA VAL A 104 10.49 -0.44 -4.22
C VAL A 104 11.20 -0.69 -5.55
N GLU A 105 12.02 -1.74 -5.60
CA GLU A 105 12.81 -2.12 -6.77
C GLU A 105 12.14 -3.19 -7.64
N GLU A 106 11.28 -4.02 -7.04
CA GLU A 106 10.63 -5.14 -7.70
C GLU A 106 9.19 -5.33 -7.23
N MET A 107 8.35 -5.83 -8.15
CA MET A 107 7.00 -6.32 -7.87
C MET A 107 7.03 -7.85 -7.88
N LEU A 108 6.42 -8.48 -6.88
CA LEU A 108 6.50 -9.93 -6.71
C LEU A 108 5.15 -10.61 -6.86
N PHE A 109 5.16 -11.76 -7.53
CA PHE A 109 4.01 -12.65 -7.75
C PHE A 109 4.27 -13.96 -7.02
N ILE A 110 3.46 -14.25 -6.00
CA ILE A 110 3.72 -15.36 -5.09
C ILE A 110 3.21 -16.66 -5.71
N ILE A 111 4.12 -17.59 -5.96
CA ILE A 111 3.78 -18.95 -6.43
C ILE A 111 3.43 -19.81 -5.24
N ARG A 112 4.32 -19.85 -4.25
CA ARG A 112 4.21 -20.66 -3.03
C ARG A 112 4.79 -19.92 -1.84
N GLY A 113 4.30 -20.24 -0.65
CA GLY A 113 4.72 -19.64 0.61
C GLY A 113 3.70 -18.67 1.19
N ASN A 114 4.00 -18.18 2.39
CA ASN A 114 3.15 -17.28 3.16
C ASN A 114 3.97 -16.08 3.61
N LEU A 115 3.41 -14.89 3.47
CA LEU A 115 4.03 -13.63 3.87
C LEU A 115 3.07 -12.80 4.70
N THR A 116 3.63 -11.86 5.45
CA THR A 116 2.90 -10.82 6.16
C THR A 116 3.27 -9.47 5.57
N SER A 117 2.25 -8.67 5.26
CA SER A 117 2.36 -7.29 4.84
C SER A 117 1.85 -6.41 5.96
N THR A 118 2.73 -5.60 6.56
CA THR A 118 2.40 -4.71 7.68
C THR A 118 2.64 -3.25 7.29
N THR A 119 1.86 -2.32 7.84
CA THR A 119 2.10 -0.89 7.70
C THR A 119 1.77 -0.16 8.99
N THR A 120 2.63 0.80 9.31
CA THR A 120 2.48 1.72 10.43
C THR A 120 2.07 3.11 9.99
N ASN A 121 1.84 3.31 8.68
CA ASN A 121 1.57 4.60 8.04
C ASN A 121 2.54 5.67 8.52
N GLY A 122 3.84 5.38 8.41
CA GLY A 122 4.92 6.27 8.83
C GLY A 122 5.05 6.39 10.35
N GLY A 123 4.81 5.31 11.09
CA GLY A 123 4.96 5.30 12.56
C GLY A 123 3.84 6.01 13.33
N ARG A 124 2.66 6.18 12.72
CA ARG A 124 1.52 6.84 13.35
C ARG A 124 1.02 6.02 14.55
N THR A 125 0.98 6.64 15.73
CA THR A 125 0.54 6.00 16.97
C THR A 125 -0.88 5.45 16.85
N GLY A 126 -1.06 4.17 17.20
CA GLY A 126 -2.35 3.49 17.12
C GLY A 126 -2.77 3.02 15.73
N PHE A 127 -1.92 3.18 14.70
CA PHE A 127 -2.17 2.66 13.36
C PHE A 127 -1.27 1.45 13.08
N PHE A 128 -1.88 0.27 13.00
CA PHE A 128 -1.22 -0.95 12.56
C PHE A 128 -2.18 -1.75 11.67
N ASN A 129 -1.83 -1.90 10.40
CA ASN A 129 -2.59 -2.74 9.48
C ASN A 129 -1.69 -3.90 9.04
N SER A 130 -2.18 -5.12 9.21
CA SER A 130 -1.50 -6.34 8.78
C SER A 130 -2.39 -7.15 7.84
N ALA A 131 -1.83 -7.63 6.74
CA ALA A 131 -2.46 -8.54 5.80
C ALA A 131 -1.57 -9.78 5.60
N HIS A 132 -2.18 -10.92 5.34
CA HIS A 132 -1.46 -12.14 4.97
C HIS A 132 -1.48 -12.28 3.45
N LEU A 133 -0.33 -12.54 2.85
CA LEU A 133 -0.20 -12.84 1.42
C LEU A 133 0.12 -14.33 1.26
N LYS A 134 -0.55 -14.98 0.33
CA LYS A 134 -0.41 -16.41 0.02
C LYS A 134 -0.19 -16.61 -1.49
N ALA A 135 -0.06 -17.86 -1.89
CA ALA A 135 0.00 -18.26 -3.30
C ALA A 135 -1.12 -17.60 -4.14
N GLY A 136 -0.72 -16.93 -5.22
CA GLY A 136 -1.60 -16.15 -6.10
C GLY A 136 -1.71 -14.66 -5.76
N ASP A 137 -1.26 -14.24 -4.58
CA ASP A 137 -1.19 -12.82 -4.23
C ASP A 137 0.10 -12.18 -4.79
N PHE A 138 0.18 -10.86 -4.69
CA PHE A 138 1.32 -10.08 -5.14
C PHE A 138 1.65 -8.94 -4.17
N CYS A 139 2.87 -8.41 -4.25
CA CYS A 139 3.27 -7.19 -3.52
C CYS A 139 4.15 -6.28 -4.38
N GLY A 140 4.36 -5.03 -3.93
CA GLY A 140 5.06 -4.01 -4.72
C GLY A 140 4.15 -3.24 -5.68
N ASP A 141 2.85 -3.15 -5.40
CA ASP A 141 1.87 -2.44 -6.25
C ASP A 141 2.12 -0.93 -6.34
N ASP A 142 2.95 -0.38 -5.44
CA ASP A 142 3.48 0.98 -5.53
C ASP A 142 4.18 1.24 -6.88
N LEU A 143 4.87 0.23 -7.44
CA LEU A 143 5.56 0.32 -8.74
C LEU A 143 4.60 0.50 -9.91
N LEU A 144 3.37 -0.03 -9.82
CA LEU A 144 2.39 0.12 -10.91
C LEU A 144 1.97 1.57 -11.08
N THR A 145 1.73 2.27 -9.96
CA THR A 145 1.40 3.70 -10.01
C THR A 145 2.55 4.48 -10.63
N TRP A 146 3.78 4.21 -10.20
CA TRP A 146 4.97 4.89 -10.70
C TRP A 146 5.25 4.60 -12.18
N ALA A 147 5.12 3.34 -12.61
CA ALA A 147 5.42 2.92 -13.97
C ALA A 147 4.46 3.54 -14.98
N LEU A 148 3.17 3.64 -14.62
CA LEU A 148 2.11 4.16 -15.48
C LEU A 148 2.11 5.69 -15.63
N ASP A 149 2.80 6.42 -14.76
CA ASP A 149 2.92 7.87 -14.88
C ASP A 149 3.96 8.24 -15.94
N PRO A 150 3.60 8.96 -17.01
CA PRO A 150 4.58 9.44 -17.98
C PRO A 150 5.51 10.51 -17.42
N GLN A 151 5.14 11.15 -16.31
CA GLN A 151 5.90 12.23 -15.68
C GLN A 151 6.65 11.78 -14.42
N SER A 152 6.62 10.47 -14.10
CA SER A 152 7.36 10.00 -12.94
C SER A 152 8.86 10.16 -13.14
N SER A 153 9.52 10.64 -12.09
CA SER A 153 10.97 10.73 -12.02
C SER A 153 11.62 9.34 -12.13
N SER A 154 12.90 9.32 -12.46
CA SER A 154 13.75 8.12 -12.36
C SER A 154 13.84 7.56 -10.93
N ASN A 155 13.44 8.33 -9.92
CA ASN A 155 13.41 7.86 -8.54
C ASN A 155 12.28 6.84 -8.34
N LEU A 156 12.63 5.73 -7.72
CA LEU A 156 11.70 4.66 -7.35
C LEU A 156 10.70 5.14 -6.28
N PRO A 157 9.47 4.61 -6.28
CA PRO A 157 8.50 4.93 -5.24
C PRO A 157 8.95 4.33 -3.91
N ILE A 158 8.66 5.04 -2.83
CA ILE A 158 8.91 4.56 -1.46
C ILE A 158 7.82 3.58 -1.06
N SER A 159 8.21 2.45 -0.49
CA SER A 159 7.30 1.42 -0.02
C SER A 159 6.47 1.91 1.15
N THR A 160 5.16 1.66 1.07
CA THR A 160 4.24 2.00 2.17
C THR A 160 4.09 0.88 3.20
N ARG A 161 4.68 -0.29 2.95
CA ARG A 161 4.48 -1.50 3.74
C ARG A 161 5.75 -2.31 3.90
N THR A 162 5.90 -2.93 5.06
CA THR A 162 6.91 -3.97 5.27
C THR A 162 6.33 -5.33 4.90
N VAL A 163 6.99 -6.05 4.00
CA VAL A 163 6.62 -7.41 3.59
C VAL A 163 7.69 -8.38 4.08
N GLN A 164 7.29 -9.32 4.92
CA GLN A 164 8.17 -10.33 5.49
C GLN A 164 7.68 -11.74 5.16
N ALA A 165 8.60 -12.61 4.76
CA ALA A 165 8.33 -14.03 4.57
C ALA A 165 8.13 -14.74 5.91
N LEU A 166 6.99 -15.40 6.11
CA LEU A 166 6.75 -16.24 7.30
C LEU A 166 7.37 -17.63 7.17
N LYS A 167 7.42 -18.13 5.93
CA LYS A 167 8.01 -19.42 5.54
C LYS A 167 8.86 -19.21 4.30
N GLU A 168 9.47 -20.27 3.79
CA GLU A 168 10.08 -20.28 2.47
C GLU A 168 9.05 -19.87 1.39
N VAL A 169 9.47 -18.97 0.51
CA VAL A 169 8.64 -18.37 -0.54
C VAL A 169 9.31 -18.57 -1.89
N GLU A 170 8.49 -19.01 -2.84
CA GLU A 170 8.81 -19.08 -4.26
C GLU A 170 7.94 -18.04 -4.98
N ALA A 171 8.57 -17.13 -5.72
CA ALA A 171 7.89 -16.03 -6.38
C ALA A 171 8.54 -15.71 -7.73
N PHE A 172 7.82 -15.00 -8.58
CA PHE A 172 8.42 -14.29 -9.71
C PHE A 172 8.56 -12.80 -9.39
N ALA A 173 9.72 -12.23 -9.68
CA ALA A 173 10.01 -10.81 -9.58
C ALA A 173 9.93 -10.12 -10.94
N LEU A 174 9.25 -8.98 -10.99
CA LEU A 174 9.29 -8.03 -12.09
C LEU A 174 10.00 -6.75 -11.64
N MET A 175 11.16 -6.48 -12.21
CA MET A 175 11.95 -5.30 -11.85
C MET A 175 11.22 -4.01 -12.23
N ALA A 176 11.49 -2.93 -11.49
CA ALA A 176 10.94 -1.60 -11.75
C ALA A 176 11.23 -1.12 -13.18
N ASP A 177 12.48 -1.24 -13.63
CA ASP A 177 12.88 -0.81 -14.98
C ASP A 177 12.18 -1.60 -16.08
N ASP A 178 12.02 -2.90 -15.87
CA ASP A 178 11.31 -3.79 -16.77
C ASP A 178 9.81 -3.44 -16.85
N LEU A 179 9.18 -3.20 -15.70
CA LEU A 179 7.80 -2.72 -15.64
C LEU A 179 7.65 -1.35 -16.29
N LYS A 180 8.61 -0.43 -16.08
CA LYS A 180 8.60 0.91 -16.68
C LYS A 180 8.75 0.85 -18.19
N PHE A 181 9.67 0.02 -18.67
CA PHE A 181 9.85 -0.25 -20.08
C PHE A 181 8.55 -0.75 -20.68
N VAL A 182 7.96 -1.78 -20.08
CA VAL A 182 6.68 -2.34 -20.52
C VAL A 182 5.58 -1.28 -20.48
N ALA A 183 5.43 -0.52 -19.39
CA ALA A 183 4.42 0.54 -19.29
C ALA A 183 4.62 1.65 -20.36
N SER A 184 5.87 2.01 -20.68
CA SER A 184 6.19 3.06 -21.65
C SER A 184 5.74 2.73 -23.08
N GLN A 185 5.77 1.45 -23.44
CA GLN A 185 5.37 0.99 -24.77
C GLN A 185 3.86 1.01 -24.96
N PHE A 186 3.07 1.12 -23.88
CA PHE A 186 1.62 0.96 -23.94
C PHE A 186 0.88 2.11 -23.25
N ARG A 187 0.56 3.16 -24.04
CA ARG A 187 -0.26 4.29 -23.57
C ARG A 187 -1.70 3.91 -23.16
N ARG A 188 -2.22 2.75 -23.60
CA ARG A 188 -3.60 2.29 -23.32
C ARG A 188 -3.83 1.78 -21.88
N LEU A 189 -2.77 1.49 -21.12
CA LEU A 189 -2.90 1.13 -19.70
C LEU A 189 -3.53 2.26 -18.87
N SER A 190 -3.53 3.49 -19.38
CA SER A 190 -4.17 4.66 -18.75
C SER A 190 -5.68 4.77 -18.99
N SER A 191 -6.34 3.74 -19.53
CA SER A 191 -7.80 3.73 -19.66
C SER A 191 -8.47 3.97 -18.30
N LYS A 192 -9.56 4.77 -18.29
CA LYS A 192 -10.34 5.03 -17.07
C LYS A 192 -10.73 3.72 -16.35
N GLN A 193 -11.07 2.67 -17.11
CA GLN A 193 -11.44 1.37 -16.58
C GLN A 193 -10.29 0.65 -15.85
N PHE A 194 -9.07 0.74 -16.39
CA PHE A 194 -7.87 0.23 -15.74
C PHE A 194 -7.63 0.97 -14.43
N MET A 195 -7.75 2.30 -14.43
CA MET A 195 -7.58 3.13 -13.22
C MET A 195 -8.60 2.82 -12.13
N HIS A 196 -9.86 2.55 -12.48
CA HIS A 196 -10.87 2.11 -11.52
C HIS A 196 -10.54 0.74 -10.93
N THR A 197 -10.11 -0.19 -11.78
CA THR A 197 -9.70 -1.54 -11.36
C THR A 197 -8.48 -1.45 -10.43
N PHE A 198 -7.47 -0.66 -10.79
CA PHE A 198 -6.29 -0.39 -9.97
C PHE A 198 -6.65 0.17 -8.59
N LYS A 199 -7.47 1.23 -8.55
CA LYS A 199 -7.93 1.83 -7.28
C LYS A 199 -8.69 0.84 -6.40
N PHE A 200 -9.48 -0.04 -7.01
CA PHE A 200 -10.29 -0.99 -6.27
C PHE A 200 -9.44 -2.08 -5.61
N TYR A 201 -8.41 -2.59 -6.31
CA TYR A 201 -7.59 -3.70 -5.81
C TYR A 201 -6.34 -3.28 -5.04
N SER A 202 -5.87 -2.02 -5.18
CA SER A 202 -4.72 -1.55 -4.42
C SER A 202 -5.06 -1.40 -2.93
N VAL A 203 -4.30 -2.10 -2.09
CA VAL A 203 -4.50 -2.12 -0.63
C VAL A 203 -4.34 -0.72 -0.03
N ARG A 204 -3.47 0.12 -0.61
CA ARG A 204 -3.30 1.52 -0.22
C ARG A 204 -4.59 2.32 -0.42
N TRP A 205 -5.23 2.18 -1.57
CA TRP A 205 -6.50 2.85 -1.87
C TRP A 205 -7.65 2.34 -1.00
N GLN A 206 -7.70 1.04 -0.73
CA GLN A 206 -8.67 0.46 0.21
C GLN A 206 -8.47 0.99 1.63
N THR A 207 -7.21 1.08 2.08
CA THR A 207 -6.85 1.62 3.41
C THR A 207 -7.27 3.09 3.53
N TRP A 208 -7.04 3.89 2.51
CA TRP A 208 -7.51 5.28 2.46
C TRP A 208 -9.03 5.33 2.48
N ALA A 209 -9.73 4.59 1.62
CA ALA A 209 -11.18 4.56 1.60
C ALA A 209 -11.78 4.21 2.98
N ALA A 210 -11.24 3.17 3.64
CA ALA A 210 -11.63 2.80 4.99
C ALA A 210 -11.39 3.94 6.00
N SER A 211 -10.22 4.58 5.95
CA SER A 211 -9.88 5.71 6.84
C SER A 211 -10.82 6.91 6.66
N PHE A 212 -11.19 7.22 5.41
CA PHE A 212 -12.16 8.29 5.11
C PHE A 212 -13.55 7.98 5.63
N ILE A 213 -14.03 6.74 5.43
CA ILE A 213 -15.32 6.28 5.95
C ILE A 213 -15.31 6.35 7.48
N GLN A 214 -14.24 5.88 8.13
CA GLN A 214 -14.07 5.95 9.58
C GLN A 214 -14.10 7.39 10.10
N ALA A 215 -13.38 8.31 9.45
CA ALA A 215 -13.37 9.72 9.83
C ALA A 215 -14.75 10.38 9.66
N ALA A 216 -15.44 10.08 8.56
CA ALA A 216 -16.80 10.56 8.32
C ALA A 216 -17.79 10.04 9.37
N TRP A 217 -17.71 8.75 9.71
CA TRP A 217 -18.52 8.13 10.76
C TRP A 217 -18.26 8.75 12.13
N ARG A 218 -16.99 8.90 12.53
CA ARG A 218 -16.62 9.57 13.80
C ARG A 218 -17.17 11.00 13.85
N ARG A 219 -17.09 11.75 12.75
CA ARG A 219 -17.67 13.09 12.64
C ARG A 219 -19.19 13.06 12.78
N HIS A 220 -19.88 12.10 12.18
CA HIS A 220 -21.32 11.92 12.32
C HIS A 220 -21.71 11.60 13.77
N CYS A 221 -21.04 10.64 14.42
CA CYS A 221 -21.27 10.28 15.82
C CYS A 221 -21.08 11.47 16.76
N ARG A 222 -20.00 12.27 16.57
CA ARG A 222 -19.79 13.50 17.35
C ARG A 222 -20.93 14.49 17.15
N ARG A 223 -21.38 14.72 15.91
CA ARG A 223 -22.52 15.60 15.64
C ARG A 223 -23.79 15.10 16.31
N LYS A 224 -24.03 13.79 16.33
CA LYS A 224 -25.18 13.17 17.00
C LYS A 224 -25.12 13.34 18.52
N GLN A 225 -23.95 13.12 19.14
CA GLN A 225 -23.74 13.34 20.58
C GLN A 225 -23.92 14.81 20.97
N VAL A 226 -23.34 15.75 20.21
CA VAL A 226 -23.54 17.19 20.46
C VAL A 226 -25.01 17.58 20.32
N LYS A 227 -25.73 16.98 19.36
CA LYS A 227 -27.17 17.22 19.21
C LYS A 227 -27.96 16.67 20.40
N SER A 228 -27.67 15.45 20.87
CA SER A 228 -28.37 14.89 22.04
C SER A 228 -28.05 15.65 23.33
N LEU A 229 -26.81 16.13 23.51
CA LEU A 229 -26.43 16.99 24.64
C LEU A 229 -27.20 18.31 24.59
N ARG A 230 -27.34 18.94 23.42
CA ARG A 230 -28.13 20.17 23.26
C ARG A 230 -29.62 19.96 23.51
N GLU A 231 -30.16 18.82 23.11
CA GLU A 231 -31.56 18.44 23.39
C GLU A 231 -31.76 18.21 24.90
N ALA A 232 -30.83 17.49 25.55
CA ALA A 232 -30.83 17.26 27.01
C ALA A 232 -30.57 18.53 27.84
N GLU A 233 -29.81 19.50 27.34
CA GLU A 233 -29.67 20.83 27.94
C GLU A 233 -30.91 21.72 27.70
N GLY A 234 -31.69 21.45 26.65
CA GLY A 234 -32.91 22.17 26.32
C GLY A 234 -34.11 21.79 27.20
N GLU A 235 -34.24 20.53 27.59
CA GLU A 235 -35.29 20.04 28.48
C GLU A 235 -35.33 20.69 29.88
N PRO A 236 -34.22 20.83 30.64
CA PRO A 236 -34.25 21.49 31.95
C PRO A 236 -34.55 22.99 31.85
N VAL A 237 -34.26 23.64 30.70
CA VAL A 237 -34.61 25.05 30.47
C VAL A 237 -36.11 25.24 30.26
N ALA A 238 -36.80 24.28 29.65
CA ALA A 238 -38.26 24.30 29.51
C ALA A 238 -38.99 23.96 30.82
N ALA A 239 -38.43 23.04 31.63
CA ALA A 239 -38.99 22.68 32.93
C ALA A 239 -38.83 23.81 33.98
N LEU A 240 -37.71 24.53 33.99
CA LEU A 240 -37.45 25.64 34.92
C LEU A 240 -38.18 26.95 34.55
N ALA A 241 -38.66 27.10 33.31
CA ALA A 241 -39.49 28.25 32.93
C ALA A 241 -40.92 28.18 33.51
N ASN A 242 -41.34 27.00 33.98
CA ASN A 242 -42.64 26.78 34.62
C ASN A 242 -42.58 26.82 36.17
N GLY A 243 -41.39 26.97 36.75
CA GLY A 243 -41.18 27.10 38.20
C GLY A 243 -41.18 28.56 38.62
N ASN A 244 -42.30 29.03 39.15
CA ASN A 244 -42.50 30.40 39.60
C ASN A 244 -41.87 30.61 41.00
N GLU A 245 -40.58 30.94 41.11
CA GLU A 245 -40.02 31.51 42.36
C GLU A 245 -38.91 32.57 42.13
N THR A 246 -39.07 33.65 42.88
CA THR A 246 -38.31 34.90 42.93
C THR A 246 -36.92 34.73 43.57
N SER A 247 -35.86 34.72 42.75
CA SER A 247 -34.48 35.06 43.12
C SER A 247 -33.72 35.47 41.84
N PRO A 248 -32.65 36.32 41.91
CA PRO A 248 -32.05 36.92 40.72
C PRO A 248 -31.50 35.79 39.83
N SER A 249 -32.18 35.61 38.70
CA SER A 249 -32.40 34.28 38.18
C SER A 249 -31.16 33.74 37.47
N LEU A 250 -30.84 32.48 37.73
CA LEU A 250 -29.98 31.62 36.90
C LEU A 250 -30.27 31.77 35.38
N GLY A 251 -31.48 32.21 35.02
CA GLY A 251 -31.86 32.57 33.67
C GLY A 251 -31.02 33.69 33.04
N ALA A 252 -30.57 34.70 33.80
CA ALA A 252 -29.71 35.77 33.31
C ALA A 252 -28.28 35.27 33.00
N THR A 253 -27.73 34.42 33.86
CA THR A 253 -26.43 33.76 33.64
C THR A 253 -26.46 32.80 32.45
N LEU A 254 -27.58 32.09 32.26
CA LEU A 254 -27.81 31.23 31.10
C LEU A 254 -28.04 32.02 29.79
N TYR A 255 -28.68 33.18 29.84
CA TYR A 255 -28.81 34.06 28.67
C TYR A 255 -27.46 34.68 28.28
N ALA A 256 -26.67 35.10 29.26
CA ALA A 256 -25.32 35.61 29.05
C ALA A 256 -24.39 34.55 28.44
N SER A 257 -24.47 33.29 28.89
CA SER A 257 -23.69 32.19 28.32
C SER A 257 -24.11 31.85 26.88
N LYS A 258 -25.43 31.84 26.59
CA LYS A 258 -25.93 31.67 25.21
C LYS A 258 -25.52 32.81 24.28
N PHE A 259 -25.53 34.04 24.77
CA PHE A 259 -25.07 35.21 24.01
C PHE A 259 -23.57 35.13 23.71
N ALA A 260 -22.74 34.79 24.70
CA ALA A 260 -21.31 34.61 24.53
C ALA A 260 -20.97 33.48 23.53
N VAL A 261 -21.67 32.35 23.59
CA VAL A 261 -21.47 31.22 22.67
C VAL A 261 -21.85 31.57 21.23
N ASN A 262 -22.90 32.36 21.01
CA ASN A 262 -23.26 32.82 19.66
C ASN A 262 -22.29 33.89 19.14
N ALA A 263 -21.78 34.78 19.99
CA ALA A 263 -20.77 35.78 19.61
C ALA A 263 -19.41 35.14 19.26
N LEU A 264 -19.03 34.02 19.90
CA LEU A 264 -17.83 33.26 19.53
C LEU A 264 -18.00 32.47 18.22
N ARG A 265 -19.24 32.12 17.87
CA ARG A 265 -19.56 31.38 16.64
C ARG A 265 -19.45 32.26 15.39
N THR A 266 -19.82 33.54 15.49
CA THR A 266 -19.64 34.53 14.42
C THR A 266 -18.16 34.85 14.18
N LEU A 267 -17.35 34.90 15.23
CA LEU A 267 -15.89 35.07 15.12
C LEU A 267 -15.20 33.86 14.47
N ARG A 268 -15.64 32.62 14.74
CA ARG A 268 -15.10 31.41 14.09
C ARG A 268 -15.52 31.26 12.62
N SER A 269 -16.67 31.82 12.23
CA SER A 269 -17.16 31.77 10.85
C SER A 269 -16.41 32.71 9.91
N HIS A 270 -15.85 33.81 10.42
CA HIS A 270 -15.11 34.79 9.61
C HIS A 270 -13.64 34.42 9.35
N GLY A 271 -13.10 33.40 10.02
CA GLY A 271 -11.69 32.97 9.89
C GLY A 271 -11.39 31.96 8.77
N SER A 272 -12.35 31.60 7.91
CA SER A 272 -12.19 30.47 6.96
C SER A 272 -12.58 30.78 5.50
N GLN A 273 -12.42 32.02 5.05
CA GLN A 273 -12.52 32.33 3.61
C GLN A 273 -11.38 33.22 3.14
N SER A 274 -10.26 32.58 2.78
CA SER A 274 -9.44 32.99 1.64
C SER A 274 -8.52 31.83 1.26
N SER A 275 -8.85 31.11 0.19
CA SER A 275 -7.90 30.25 -0.51
C SER A 275 -7.81 30.77 -1.94
N PRO A 276 -6.63 31.21 -2.42
CA PRO A 276 -6.51 31.75 -3.76
C PRO A 276 -6.69 30.62 -4.78
N ARG A 277 -7.51 30.88 -5.80
CA ARG A 277 -7.66 29.99 -6.96
C ARG A 277 -6.31 29.84 -7.65
N LEU A 278 -5.72 28.65 -7.58
CA LEU A 278 -4.58 28.26 -8.39
C LEU A 278 -5.03 27.91 -9.83
N PRO A 279 -4.18 28.15 -10.84
CA PRO A 279 -4.55 27.96 -12.25
C PRO A 279 -4.75 26.48 -12.59
N GLN A 280 -5.62 26.24 -13.57
CA GLN A 280 -5.88 24.94 -14.21
C GLN A 280 -4.56 24.24 -14.60
N ARG A 281 -4.11 23.29 -13.76
CA ARG A 281 -3.16 22.27 -14.16
C ARG A 281 -3.93 21.13 -14.84
N LEU A 282 -3.42 20.68 -15.97
CA LEU A 282 -3.86 19.47 -16.67
C LEU A 282 -4.06 18.33 -15.66
N SER A 283 -5.18 17.62 -15.80
CA SER A 283 -5.56 16.51 -14.93
C SER A 283 -4.40 15.50 -14.84
N PRO A 284 -3.88 15.20 -13.64
CA PRO A 284 -2.84 14.20 -13.51
C PRO A 284 -3.37 12.83 -13.98
N LEU A 285 -2.56 12.12 -14.76
CA LEU A 285 -2.83 10.75 -15.23
C LEU A 285 -2.90 9.76 -14.06
N LEU A 286 -2.35 10.14 -12.90
CA LEU A 286 -2.44 9.41 -11.66
C LEU A 286 -3.46 10.00 -10.67
N PRO A 287 -4.16 9.13 -9.92
CA PRO A 287 -4.95 9.59 -8.80
C PRO A 287 -4.05 10.06 -7.66
N GLN A 288 -4.17 11.34 -7.29
CA GLN A 288 -3.40 11.94 -6.20
C GLN A 288 -3.85 11.40 -4.84
N LYS A 289 -2.90 11.34 -3.89
CA LYS A 289 -3.20 11.04 -2.47
C LYS A 289 -4.30 12.00 -1.99
N PRO A 290 -5.46 11.48 -1.53
CA PRO A 290 -6.48 12.29 -0.90
C PRO A 290 -5.92 12.96 0.37
N ALA A 291 -6.33 14.20 0.63
CA ALA A 291 -5.93 14.92 1.84
C ALA A 291 -6.31 14.12 3.09
N GLU A 292 -5.36 13.86 3.99
CA GLU A 292 -5.62 12.98 5.14
C GLU A 292 -6.77 13.54 6.00
N PRO A 293 -7.71 12.68 6.44
CA PRO A 293 -8.73 13.11 7.37
C PRO A 293 -8.07 13.57 8.67
N ASP A 294 -8.50 14.71 9.21
CA ASP A 294 -8.04 15.14 10.53
C ASP A 294 -8.64 14.23 11.63
N PHE A 295 -7.77 13.50 12.31
CA PHE A 295 -8.10 12.62 13.42
C PHE A 295 -7.66 13.18 14.78
N THR A 296 -7.01 14.35 14.81
CA THR A 296 -6.42 14.95 16.03
C THR A 296 -7.37 15.84 16.81
N ALA A 297 -8.57 16.08 16.29
CA ALA A 297 -9.67 16.64 17.06
C ALA A 297 -10.28 15.57 17.99
N GLU A 298 -9.52 15.18 19.01
CA GLU A 298 -9.96 14.46 20.21
C GLU A 298 -10.17 15.45 21.37
#